data_AF-W6A8J0-F1
#
_entry.id   AF-W6A8J0-F1
#
_cell.length_a   1.000
_cell.length_b   1.000
_cell.length_c   1.000
_cell.angle_alpha   90.00
_cell.angle_beta   90.00
_cell.angle_gamma   90.00
#
_symmetry.space_group_name_H-M   'P 1'
#
loop_
_entity.id
_entity.type
_entity.pdbx_description
1 polymer ?
#
loop_
_entity_poly.entity_id
_entity_poly.type
_entity_poly.pdbx_seq_one_letter_code
_entity_poly.pdbx_strand_id
1 'polypeptide(L)'
;MEIQKFRKITKKPVLWIGAINAFILIMALTIILNINFSLITKITLTSQFVLDLIIINSVIGILNFGKTSISFLYESHFEVNTENNQAKSVEFKTSKYCHVLAITISIVSFFIIVASTSIAKGFNIQDSFRVAWAPALILGSINISLLYLNFFMTTYLLNSSEEIKKSALKWRIEFQTNIKKDTKEQTEN
;
A
#
# COMPACT_ATOMS: atom_id res chain seq x y z
N MET A 1 11.33 -2.32 19.12
CA MET A 1 10.02 -1.68 18.92
C MET A 1 8.92 -2.74 18.99
N GLU A 2 7.91 -2.58 19.85
CA GLU A 2 6.86 -3.60 20.04
C GLU A 2 5.90 -3.64 18.83
N ILE A 3 6.11 -4.63 17.97
CA ILE A 3 5.39 -4.83 16.69
C ILE A 3 3.88 -4.93 16.84
N GLN A 4 3.40 -5.43 17.98
CA GLN A 4 1.97 -5.56 18.24
C GLN A 4 1.23 -4.22 18.18
N LYS A 5 1.90 -3.12 18.57
CA LYS A 5 1.32 -1.77 18.60
C LYS A 5 1.20 -1.18 17.18
N PHE A 6 2.25 -1.31 16.37
CA PHE A 6 2.20 -0.93 14.96
C PHE A 6 1.12 -1.71 14.21
N ARG A 7 1.07 -3.03 14.39
CA ARG A 7 0.09 -3.90 13.71
C ARG A 7 -1.35 -3.55 14.07
N LYS A 8 -1.63 -3.13 15.31
CA LYS A 8 -2.99 -2.72 15.73
C LYS A 8 -3.43 -1.44 15.03
N ILE A 9 -2.49 -0.53 14.75
CA ILE A 9 -2.75 0.75 14.10
C ILE A 9 -2.86 0.58 12.58
N THR A 10 -1.97 -0.21 11.96
CA THR A 10 -2.00 -0.50 10.51
C THR A 10 -3.16 -1.41 10.07
N LYS A 11 -3.85 -2.09 11.00
CA LYS A 11 -5.10 -2.81 10.71
C LYS A 11 -6.27 -1.90 10.36
N LYS A 12 -6.33 -0.68 10.92
CA LYS A 12 -7.45 0.23 10.65
C LYS A 12 -7.49 0.66 9.17
N PRO A 13 -6.39 1.13 8.55
CA PRO A 13 -6.37 1.44 7.11
C PRO A 13 -6.81 0.26 6.25
N VAL A 14 -6.36 -0.96 6.56
CA VAL A 14 -6.75 -2.17 5.81
C VAL A 14 -8.26 -2.38 5.82
N LEU A 15 -8.92 -2.22 6.98
CA LEU A 15 -10.38 -2.37 7.08
C LEU A 15 -11.13 -1.27 6.32
N TRP A 16 -10.66 -0.02 6.42
CA TRP A 16 -11.27 1.12 5.73
C TRP A 16 -11.13 0.98 4.22
N ILE A 17 -9.96 0.61 3.73
CA ILE A 17 -9.74 0.35 2.30
C ILE A 17 -10.56 -0.86 1.83
N GLY A 18 -10.67 -1.91 2.64
CA GLY A 18 -11.55 -3.04 2.35
C GLY A 18 -13.01 -2.61 2.16
N ALA A 19 -13.52 -1.72 3.04
CA ALA A 19 -14.87 -1.18 2.92
C ALA A 19 -15.05 -0.29 1.67
N ILE A 20 -14.08 0.58 1.38
CA ILE A 20 -14.07 1.41 0.15
C ILE A 20 -14.07 0.51 -1.09
N ASN A 21 -13.27 -0.55 -1.10
CA ASN A 21 -13.21 -1.51 -2.21
C ASN A 21 -14.54 -2.25 -2.39
N ALA A 22 -15.19 -2.68 -1.31
CA ALA A 22 -16.52 -3.28 -1.39
C ALA A 22 -17.55 -2.30 -1.97
N PHE A 23 -17.49 -1.03 -1.57
CA PHE A 23 -18.38 0.00 -2.12
C PHE A 23 -18.14 0.25 -3.62
N ILE A 24 -16.88 0.40 -4.04
CA ILE A 24 -16.49 0.54 -5.45
C ILE A 24 -16.97 -0.68 -6.25
N LEU A 25 -16.82 -1.89 -5.70
CA LEU A 25 -17.29 -3.12 -6.34
C LEU A 25 -18.80 -3.09 -6.60
N ILE A 26 -19.61 -2.75 -5.59
CA ILE A 26 -21.07 -2.69 -5.73
C ILE A 26 -21.48 -1.68 -6.81
N MET A 27 -20.84 -0.50 -6.82
CA MET A 27 -21.07 0.52 -7.84
C MET A 27 -20.68 0.02 -9.24
N ALA A 28 -19.51 -0.57 -9.38
CA ALA A 28 -19.01 -1.09 -10.66
C ALA A 28 -19.88 -2.22 -11.21
N LEU A 29 -20.30 -3.16 -10.37
CA LEU A 29 -21.21 -4.25 -10.75
C LEU A 29 -22.53 -3.70 -11.26
N THR A 30 -23.09 -2.70 -10.57
CA THR A 30 -24.34 -2.05 -10.98
C THR A 30 -24.20 -1.43 -12.37
N ILE A 31 -23.09 -0.73 -12.64
CA ILE A 31 -22.83 -0.12 -13.94
C ILE A 31 -22.66 -1.19 -15.04
N ILE A 32 -21.81 -2.20 -14.82
CA ILE A 32 -21.51 -3.25 -15.81
C ILE A 32 -22.78 -4.04 -16.18
N LEU A 33 -23.63 -4.34 -15.21
CA LEU A 33 -24.86 -5.10 -15.44
C LEU A 33 -25.90 -4.32 -16.25
N ASN A 34 -25.93 -2.99 -16.13
CA ASN A 34 -26.88 -2.12 -16.83
C ASN A 34 -26.44 -1.69 -18.24
N ILE A 35 -25.15 -1.77 -18.59
CA ILE A 35 -24.68 -1.46 -19.94
C ILE A 35 -25.14 -2.55 -20.94
N ASN A 36 -25.45 -2.18 -22.18
CA ASN A 36 -25.85 -3.10 -23.23
C ASN A 36 -24.65 -3.85 -23.86
N PHE A 37 -24.01 -4.70 -23.05
CA PHE A 37 -22.97 -5.62 -23.50
C PHE A 37 -23.50 -7.05 -23.65
N SER A 38 -22.82 -7.84 -24.48
CA SER A 38 -23.08 -9.28 -24.56
C SER A 38 -22.85 -9.95 -23.19
N LEU A 39 -23.62 -10.99 -22.88
CA LEU A 39 -23.56 -11.71 -21.61
C LEU A 39 -22.12 -12.16 -21.29
N ILE A 40 -21.41 -12.70 -22.27
CA ILE A 40 -20.02 -13.14 -22.15
C ILE A 40 -19.12 -11.98 -21.71
N THR A 41 -19.27 -10.80 -22.33
CA THR A 41 -18.46 -9.63 -21.98
C THR A 41 -18.77 -9.11 -20.58
N LYS A 42 -20.04 -9.13 -20.15
CA LYS A 42 -20.43 -8.75 -18.79
C LYS A 42 -19.78 -9.66 -17.74
N ILE A 43 -19.81 -10.97 -17.98
CA ILE A 43 -19.20 -11.96 -17.08
C ILE A 43 -17.68 -11.73 -17.01
N THR A 44 -17.00 -11.60 -18.16
CA THR A 44 -15.55 -11.38 -18.20
C THR A 44 -15.14 -10.12 -17.44
N LEU A 45 -15.80 -8.98 -17.70
CA LEU A 45 -15.47 -7.71 -17.03
C LEU A 45 -15.74 -7.77 -15.53
N THR A 46 -16.88 -8.37 -15.13
CA THR A 46 -17.23 -8.54 -13.73
C THR A 46 -16.20 -9.38 -12.98
N SER A 47 -15.82 -10.53 -13.53
CA SER A 47 -14.81 -11.41 -12.91
C SER A 47 -13.44 -10.73 -12.82
N GLN A 48 -13.03 -9.99 -13.85
CA GLN A 48 -11.79 -9.23 -13.82
C GLN A 48 -11.80 -8.13 -12.75
N PHE A 49 -12.91 -7.39 -12.63
CA PHE A 49 -13.05 -6.33 -11.63
C PHE A 49 -12.99 -6.87 -10.20
N VAL A 50 -13.68 -7.99 -9.94
CA VAL A 50 -13.64 -8.68 -8.64
C VAL A 50 -12.21 -9.17 -8.34
N LEU A 51 -11.56 -9.81 -9.31
CA LEU A 51 -10.22 -10.36 -9.12
C LEU A 51 -9.19 -9.25 -8.82
N ASP A 52 -9.25 -8.13 -9.54
CA ASP A 52 -8.33 -7.01 -9.34
C ASP A 52 -8.51 -6.38 -7.94
N LEU A 53 -9.76 -6.22 -7.48
CA LEU A 53 -10.04 -5.75 -6.12
C LEU A 53 -9.63 -6.74 -5.03
N ILE A 54 -9.65 -8.04 -5.30
CA ILE A 54 -9.10 -9.03 -4.37
C ILE A 54 -7.58 -8.89 -4.31
N ILE A 55 -6.90 -8.82 -5.45
CA ILE A 55 -5.45 -8.67 -5.54
C ILE A 55 -4.99 -7.41 -4.80
N ILE A 56 -5.62 -6.25 -5.05
CA ILE A 56 -5.21 -5.00 -4.40
C ILE A 56 -5.38 -5.06 -2.88
N ASN A 57 -6.47 -5.67 -2.40
CA ASN A 57 -6.71 -5.88 -0.96
C ASN A 57 -5.67 -6.83 -0.35
N SER A 58 -5.34 -7.92 -1.04
CA SER A 58 -4.31 -8.86 -0.59
C SER A 58 -2.94 -8.18 -0.48
N VAL A 59 -2.57 -7.39 -1.48
CA VAL A 59 -1.34 -6.59 -1.46
C VAL A 59 -1.34 -5.64 -0.26
N ILE A 60 -2.40 -4.84 -0.09
CA ILE A 60 -2.53 -3.89 1.02
C ILE A 60 -2.45 -4.60 2.38
N GLY A 61 -3.05 -5.78 2.50
CA GLY A 61 -2.93 -6.63 3.67
C GLY A 61 -1.48 -7.02 3.94
N ILE A 62 -0.78 -7.59 2.96
CA ILE A 62 0.63 -8.02 3.11
C ILE A 62 1.53 -6.85 3.52
N LEU A 63 1.38 -5.68 2.87
CA LEU A 63 2.20 -4.50 3.15
C LEU A 63 1.98 -3.95 4.56
N ASN A 64 0.76 -4.02 5.07
CA ASN A 64 0.41 -3.52 6.41
C ASN A 64 0.63 -4.53 7.55
N PHE A 65 0.88 -5.81 7.23
CA PHE A 65 1.19 -6.86 8.22
C PHE A 65 2.68 -7.17 8.37
N GLY A 66 3.51 -6.89 7.37
CA GLY A 66 4.95 -7.17 7.37
C GLY A 66 5.80 -6.10 8.08
N LYS A 67 6.72 -6.52 8.96
CA LYS A 67 7.68 -5.62 9.64
C LYS A 67 8.59 -4.90 8.64
N THR A 68 9.14 -5.67 7.71
CA THR A 68 10.05 -5.19 6.66
C THR A 68 9.33 -4.20 5.75
N SER A 69 8.10 -4.51 5.36
CA SER A 69 7.28 -3.64 4.51
C SER A 69 6.99 -2.30 5.18
N ILE A 70 6.60 -2.29 6.47
CA ILE A 70 6.36 -1.04 7.19
C ILE A 70 7.63 -0.20 7.27
N SER A 71 8.78 -0.81 7.59
CA SER A 71 10.05 -0.07 7.69
C SER A 71 10.55 0.46 6.35
N PHE A 72 10.19 -0.19 5.24
CA PHE A 72 10.61 0.19 3.90
C PHE A 72 9.70 1.26 3.30
N LEU A 73 8.40 1.19 3.60
CA LEU A 73 7.39 2.08 3.03
C LEU A 73 7.18 3.35 3.85
N TYR A 74 7.48 3.32 5.16
CA TYR A 74 7.27 4.46 6.06
C TYR A 74 8.57 4.84 6.75
N GLU A 75 9.11 6.00 6.38
CA GLU A 75 10.34 6.56 6.93
C GLU A 75 10.05 7.30 8.22
N SER A 76 10.93 7.16 9.22
CA SER A 76 10.84 7.91 10.49
C SER A 76 11.85 9.04 10.49
N HIS A 77 11.34 10.26 10.46
CA HIS A 77 12.11 11.48 10.59
C HIS A 77 12.13 11.91 12.05
N PHE A 78 13.32 12.23 12.56
CA PHE A 78 13.48 12.67 13.94
C PHE A 78 14.05 14.06 13.94
N GLU A 79 13.37 14.97 14.63
CA GLU A 79 13.89 16.30 14.90
C GLU A 79 14.83 16.19 16.10
N VAL A 80 16.05 16.71 15.97
CA VAL A 80 17.09 16.59 16.99
C VAL A 80 17.30 17.97 17.60
N ASN A 81 17.38 18.05 18.93
CA ASN A 81 17.74 19.29 19.61
C ASN A 81 19.23 19.60 19.39
N THR A 82 19.53 20.80 18.90
CA THR A 82 20.85 21.27 18.52
C THR A 82 21.84 21.31 19.68
N GLU A 83 21.35 21.45 20.91
CA GLU A 83 22.19 21.64 22.11
C GLU A 83 22.74 20.33 22.68
N ASN A 84 21.99 19.24 22.58
CA ASN A 84 22.28 17.96 23.24
C ASN A 84 22.17 16.74 22.32
N ASN A 85 21.90 16.96 21.04
CA ASN A 85 21.81 15.93 20.00
C ASN A 85 20.79 14.82 20.31
N GLN A 86 19.81 15.12 21.16
CA GLN A 86 18.73 14.20 21.54
C GLN A 86 17.49 14.39 20.66
N ALA A 87 16.82 13.30 20.31
CA ALA A 87 15.61 13.33 19.50
C ALA A 87 14.46 13.98 20.30
N LYS A 88 13.92 15.10 19.79
CA LYS A 88 12.85 15.89 20.38
C LYS A 88 11.46 15.44 19.91
N SER A 89 11.34 15.11 18.62
CA SER A 89 10.08 14.71 18.00
C SER A 89 10.34 13.63 16.94
N VAL A 90 9.29 12.86 16.62
CA VAL A 90 9.30 11.87 15.53
C VAL A 90 8.09 12.07 14.65
N GLU A 91 8.33 12.08 13.35
CA GLU A 91 7.34 12.19 12.29
C GLU A 91 7.53 11.03 11.31
N PHE A 92 6.44 10.38 10.92
CA PHE A 92 6.46 9.34 9.90
C PHE A 92 6.08 9.94 8.54
N LYS A 93 6.82 9.60 7.49
CA LYS A 93 6.56 10.01 6.11
C LYS A 93 6.50 8.81 5.18
N THR A 94 5.75 8.94 4.09
CA THR A 94 5.75 7.92 3.03
C THR A 94 7.09 7.95 2.31
N SER A 95 7.68 6.77 2.11
CA SER A 95 8.89 6.64 1.30
C SER A 95 8.57 6.79 -0.19
N LYS A 96 9.59 7.14 -0.99
CA LYS A 96 9.51 7.09 -2.46
C LYS A 96 9.16 5.69 -2.98
N TYR A 97 9.48 4.64 -2.23
CA TYR A 97 9.13 3.28 -2.59
C TYR A 97 7.62 3.02 -2.62
N CYS A 98 6.82 3.78 -1.88
CA CYS A 98 5.36 3.73 -1.99
C CYS A 98 4.90 4.08 -3.41
N HIS A 99 5.52 5.10 -4.03
CA HIS A 99 5.21 5.50 -5.40
C HIS A 99 5.60 4.41 -6.39
N VAL A 100 6.83 3.91 -6.30
CA VAL A 100 7.34 2.84 -7.18
C VAL A 100 6.45 1.61 -7.11
N LEU A 101 6.07 1.21 -5.90
CA LEU A 101 5.23 0.04 -5.67
C LEU A 101 3.82 0.23 -6.23
N ALA A 102 3.19 1.40 -6.01
CA ALA A 102 1.87 1.71 -6.57
C ALA A 102 1.85 1.62 -8.11
N ILE A 103 2.84 2.23 -8.76
CA ILE A 103 2.95 2.19 -10.23
C ILE A 103 3.21 0.77 -10.72
N THR A 104 4.12 0.04 -10.07
CA THR A 104 4.50 -1.32 -10.49
C THR A 104 3.29 -2.26 -10.43
N ILE A 105 2.53 -2.23 -9.33
CA ILE A 105 1.33 -3.08 -9.18
C ILE A 105 0.30 -2.74 -10.23
N SER A 106 0.05 -1.46 -10.50
CA SER A 106 -0.96 -1.07 -11.50
C SER A 106 -0.55 -1.42 -12.93
N ILE A 107 0.74 -1.35 -13.28
CA ILE A 107 1.24 -1.85 -14.57
C ILE A 107 1.04 -3.37 -14.67
N VAL A 108 1.37 -4.12 -13.62
CA VAL A 108 1.19 -5.58 -13.60
C VAL A 108 -0.30 -5.95 -13.70
N SER A 109 -1.17 -5.32 -12.92
CA SER A 109 -2.63 -5.50 -13.01
C SER A 109 -3.15 -5.20 -14.41
N PHE A 110 -2.69 -4.12 -15.05
CA PHE A 110 -3.06 -3.79 -16.42
C PHE A 110 -2.76 -4.94 -17.39
N PHE A 111 -1.55 -5.49 -17.36
CA PHE A 111 -1.18 -6.61 -18.24
C PHE A 111 -1.92 -7.90 -17.91
N ILE A 112 -2.21 -8.16 -16.64
CA ILE A 112 -3.03 -9.31 -16.22
C ILE A 112 -4.44 -9.21 -16.82
N ILE A 113 -5.05 -8.01 -16.81
CA ILE A 113 -6.38 -7.79 -17.38
C ILE A 113 -6.35 -8.02 -18.90
N VAL A 114 -5.37 -7.45 -19.61
CA VAL A 114 -5.25 -7.62 -21.06
C VAL A 114 -5.03 -9.09 -21.43
N ALA A 115 -4.11 -9.78 -20.75
CA ALA A 115 -3.80 -11.18 -21.00
C ALA A 115 -4.99 -12.11 -20.70
N SER A 116 -5.71 -11.87 -19.59
CA SER A 116 -6.89 -12.66 -19.26
C SER A 116 -8.05 -12.43 -20.23
N THR A 117 -8.21 -11.22 -20.80
CA THR A 117 -9.18 -10.99 -21.89
C THR A 117 -8.80 -11.75 -23.16
N SER A 118 -7.51 -11.83 -23.50
CA SER A 118 -7.02 -12.61 -24.65
C SER A 118 -7.37 -14.08 -24.53
N ILE A 119 -7.11 -14.68 -23.37
CA ILE A 119 -7.43 -16.08 -23.09
C ILE A 119 -8.95 -16.32 -23.14
N ALA A 120 -9.73 -15.45 -22.49
CA ALA A 120 -11.18 -15.62 -22.39
C ALA A 120 -11.91 -15.53 -23.73
N LYS A 121 -11.40 -14.72 -24.68
CA LYS A 121 -12.03 -14.50 -25.99
C LYS A 121 -11.35 -15.25 -27.14
N GLY A 122 -10.23 -15.94 -26.88
CA GLY A 122 -9.42 -16.58 -27.92
C GLY A 122 -8.79 -15.60 -28.90
N PHE A 123 -8.67 -14.33 -28.50
CA PHE A 123 -8.13 -13.28 -29.35
C PHE A 123 -6.61 -13.25 -29.27
N ASN A 124 -5.96 -12.84 -30.36
CA ASN A 124 -4.55 -12.46 -30.32
C ASN A 124 -4.36 -11.26 -29.36
N ILE A 125 -3.12 -11.03 -28.90
CA ILE A 125 -2.81 -9.97 -27.94
C ILE A 125 -3.22 -8.58 -28.46
N GLN A 126 -3.09 -8.33 -29.76
CA GLN A 126 -3.37 -7.03 -30.38
C GLN A 126 -4.87 -6.69 -30.33
N ASP A 127 -5.73 -7.63 -30.70
CA ASP A 127 -7.19 -7.45 -30.67
C ASP A 127 -7.70 -7.40 -29.22
N SER A 128 -7.06 -8.13 -28.32
CA SER A 128 -7.34 -8.06 -26.88
C SER A 128 -7.00 -6.69 -26.31
N PHE A 129 -5.90 -6.09 -26.73
CA PHE A 129 -5.51 -4.74 -26.33
C PHE A 129 -6.57 -3.72 -26.75
N ARG A 130 -7.06 -3.79 -28.00
CA ARG A 130 -8.09 -2.88 -28.50
C ARG A 130 -9.39 -2.93 -27.68
N VAL A 131 -9.74 -4.09 -27.15
CA VAL A 131 -10.98 -4.29 -26.39
C VAL A 131 -10.79 -3.98 -24.89
N ALA A 132 -9.64 -4.36 -24.32
CA ALA A 132 -9.42 -4.32 -22.87
C ALA A 132 -8.65 -3.10 -22.37
N TRP A 133 -8.01 -2.31 -23.24
CA TRP A 133 -7.12 -1.22 -22.78
C TRP A 133 -7.82 -0.20 -21.89
N ALA A 134 -9.02 0.27 -22.28
CA ALA A 134 -9.75 1.29 -21.53
C ALA A 134 -10.23 0.77 -20.17
N PRO A 135 -10.91 -0.40 -20.07
CA PRO A 135 -11.21 -1.01 -18.78
C PRO A 135 -9.98 -1.23 -17.90
N ALA A 136 -8.87 -1.70 -18.49
CA ALA A 136 -7.62 -1.94 -17.77
C ALA A 136 -6.99 -0.64 -17.23
N LEU A 137 -7.05 0.46 -17.99
CA LEU A 137 -6.56 1.78 -17.55
C LEU A 137 -7.40 2.36 -16.41
N ILE A 138 -8.72 2.23 -16.48
CA ILE A 138 -9.63 2.67 -15.41
C ILE A 138 -9.31 1.90 -14.13
N LEU A 139 -9.22 0.58 -14.21
CA LEU A 139 -8.88 -0.28 -13.08
C LEU A 139 -7.48 0.03 -12.53
N GLY A 140 -6.48 0.19 -13.39
CA GLY A 140 -5.14 0.61 -13.00
C GLY A 140 -5.15 1.93 -12.22
N SER A 141 -5.94 2.91 -12.66
CA SER A 141 -6.08 4.21 -12.00
C SER A 141 -6.75 4.10 -10.62
N ILE A 142 -7.76 3.24 -10.50
CA ILE A 142 -8.42 2.92 -9.22
C ILE A 142 -7.40 2.28 -8.27
N ASN A 143 -6.64 1.29 -8.73
CA ASN A 143 -5.60 0.62 -7.94
C ASN A 143 -4.53 1.60 -7.43
N ILE A 144 -4.03 2.49 -8.30
CA ILE A 144 -3.08 3.54 -7.90
C ILE A 144 -3.67 4.38 -6.77
N SER A 145 -4.90 4.86 -6.96
CA SER A 145 -5.58 5.75 -6.01
C SER A 145 -5.78 5.08 -4.66
N LEU A 146 -6.19 3.80 -4.64
CA LEU A 146 -6.39 3.02 -3.43
C LEU A 146 -5.08 2.76 -2.67
N LEU A 147 -4.00 2.45 -3.38
CA LEU A 147 -2.69 2.26 -2.77
C LEU A 147 -2.18 3.55 -2.13
N TYR A 148 -2.28 4.68 -2.83
CA TYR A 148 -1.92 5.96 -2.23
C TYR A 148 -2.77 6.31 -1.02
N LEU A 149 -4.09 6.14 -1.13
CA LEU A 149 -4.99 6.40 -0.01
C LEU A 149 -4.62 5.55 1.21
N ASN A 150 -4.29 4.27 1.00
CA ASN A 150 -3.79 3.39 2.04
C ASN A 150 -2.50 3.92 2.66
N PHE A 151 -1.50 4.29 1.85
CA PHE A 151 -0.22 4.79 2.36
C PHE A 151 -0.37 6.09 3.16
N PHE A 152 -1.20 7.02 2.68
CA PHE A 152 -1.46 8.28 3.38
C PHE A 152 -2.26 8.08 4.65
N MET A 153 -3.31 7.25 4.64
CA MET A 153 -4.06 6.92 5.85
C MET A 153 -3.17 6.24 6.90
N THR A 154 -2.32 5.29 6.49
CA THR A 154 -1.39 4.64 7.42
C THR A 154 -0.42 5.65 8.03
N THR A 155 0.17 6.52 7.21
CA THR A 155 1.07 7.58 7.68
C THR A 155 0.38 8.53 8.65
N TYR A 156 -0.85 8.95 8.34
CA TYR A 156 -1.65 9.76 9.23
C TYR A 156 -1.88 9.08 10.60
N LEU A 157 -2.27 7.81 10.60
CA LEU A 157 -2.52 7.09 11.85
C LEU A 157 -1.25 6.83 12.67
N LEU A 158 -0.11 6.59 12.02
CA LEU A 158 1.19 6.51 12.70
C LEU A 158 1.54 7.85 13.38
N ASN A 159 1.28 8.97 12.70
CA ASN A 159 1.52 10.31 13.25
C ASN A 159 0.52 10.71 14.33
N SER A 160 -0.71 10.23 14.30
CA SER A 160 -1.73 10.52 15.31
C SER A 160 -1.58 9.68 16.59
N SER A 161 -0.75 8.63 16.58
CA SER A 161 -0.53 7.77 17.74
C SER A 161 0.64 8.25 18.60
N GLU A 162 0.34 8.86 19.74
CA GLU A 162 1.38 9.22 20.73
C GLU A 162 2.18 8.01 21.22
N GLU A 163 1.52 6.87 21.38
CA GLU A 163 2.16 5.65 21.87
C GLU A 163 3.25 5.17 20.91
N ILE A 164 2.97 5.18 19.60
CA ILE A 164 3.95 4.86 18.57
C ILE A 164 5.10 5.87 18.58
N LYS A 165 4.78 7.16 18.65
CA LYS A 165 5.79 8.23 18.68
C LYS A 165 6.75 8.07 19.87
N LYS A 166 6.21 7.85 21.07
CA LYS A 166 7.00 7.62 22.29
C LYS A 166 7.86 6.35 22.17
N SER A 167 7.32 5.27 21.61
CA SER A 167 8.05 4.02 21.40
C SER A 167 9.22 4.19 20.41
N ALA A 168 9.01 4.92 19.31
CA ALA A 168 10.04 5.18 18.32
C ALA A 168 11.15 6.10 18.87
N LEU A 169 10.80 7.14 19.63
CA LEU A 169 11.76 8.00 20.31
C LEU A 169 12.62 7.23 21.31
N LYS A 170 12.00 6.41 22.17
CA LYS A 170 12.71 5.57 23.14
C LYS A 170 13.71 4.65 22.46
N TRP A 171 13.29 3.95 21.40
CA TRP A 171 14.17 3.07 20.64
C TRP A 171 15.39 3.81 20.07
N ARG A 172 15.21 5.03 19.54
CA ARG A 172 16.32 5.82 18.99
C ARG A 172 17.30 6.28 20.07
N ILE A 173 16.82 6.69 21.23
CA ILE A 173 17.66 7.10 22.36
C ILE A 173 18.49 5.92 22.87
N GLU A 174 17.88 4.74 23.03
CA GLU A 174 18.57 3.51 23.43
C GLU A 174 19.63 3.12 22.40
N PHE A 175 19.29 3.17 21.11
CA PHE A 175 20.21 2.85 20.02
C PHE A 175 21.44 3.78 19.99
N GLN A 176 21.24 5.09 20.11
CA GLN A 176 22.34 6.06 20.18
C GLN A 176 23.21 5.87 21.42
N THR A 177 22.62 5.49 22.54
CA THR A 177 23.35 5.22 23.78
C THR A 177 24.25 4.00 23.64
N ASN A 178 23.74 2.93 23.01
CA ASN A 178 24.50 1.70 22.78
C ASN A 178 25.66 1.93 21.80
N ILE A 179 25.43 2.62 20.68
CA ILE A 179 26.52 2.97 19.74
C ILE A 179 27.64 3.74 20.44
N LYS A 180 27.29 4.71 21.30
CA LYS A 180 28.29 5.49 22.03
C LYS A 180 29.10 4.64 23.02
N LYS A 181 28.51 3.61 23.63
CA LYS A 181 29.22 2.66 24.51
C LYS A 181 30.19 1.80 23.71
N ASP A 182 29.70 1.19 22.62
CA ASP A 182 30.52 0.33 21.76
C ASP A 182 31.71 1.10 21.16
N THR A 183 31.51 2.36 20.79
CA THR A 183 32.59 3.22 20.26
C THR A 183 33.63 3.53 21.34
N LYS A 184 33.23 3.76 22.59
CA LYS A 184 34.16 4.03 23.70
C LYS A 184 35.01 2.81 24.03
N GLU A 185 34.40 1.63 24.11
CA GLU A 185 35.11 0.37 24.38
C GLU A 185 36.13 0.00 23.29
N GLN A 186 35.93 0.46 22.05
CA GLN A 186 36.89 0.28 20.95
C GLN A 186 38.05 1.29 20.96
N THR A 187 37.88 2.47 21.56
CA THR A 187 38.96 3.47 21.71
C THR A 187 39.81 3.29 22.96
N GLU A 188 39.34 2.51 23.94
CA GLU A 188 40.04 2.24 25.21
C GLU A 188 40.86 0.92 25.18
N ASN A 189 40.84 0.18 24.06
CA ASN A 189 41.69 -0.98 23.77
C ASN A 189 42.70 -0.66 22.67
#